data_AF-A0A7S2Y8C6-F1
#
_entry.id   AF-A0A7S2Y8C6-F1
#
_cell.length_a   1.000
_cell.length_b   1.000
_cell.length_c   1.000
_cell.angle_alpha   90.00
_cell.angle_beta   90.00
_cell.angle_gamma   90.00
#
_symmetry.space_group_name_H-M   'P 1'
#
loop_
_entity.id
_entity.type
_entity.pdbx_description
1 polymer ?
#
loop_
_entity_poly.entity_id
_entity_poly.type
_entity_poly.pdbx_seq_one_letter_code
_entity_poly.pdbx_strand_id
1 'polypeptide(L)'
;TIGGGGSHSPAANSFTSPPAVPQHTLQMQPSNFHSEQHHHEHQPRLSEDPPSWHAPSLQPQTPSHSHHIEIGAPPPTERMEGVIQDHSSMGPLVVMDGANIAYAYADMIGAGDGNYGGGRKSKIQPNLMGIQVACQYFAAGGIRVLVVLPASYYRIKPRSSGNNLMETDQWEVLQQLKSDGKLVMAPPTDDDDAYVLTIALREHNRRIQFASSQGGAYCLSNDLYRDAQQRDPTLVTWLSPPPKGEGARISYAFVDMGRVDDYGQRLLDIIPNPRHPLVSFVEQQQHHQQPSY
;
A
#
# COMPACT_ATOMS: atom_id res chain seq x y z
N THR A 1 75.54 -9.67 -34.45
CA THR A 1 74.36 -8.90 -34.85
C THR A 1 73.68 -8.37 -33.60
N ILE A 2 73.60 -7.06 -33.48
CA ILE A 2 73.05 -6.31 -32.34
C ILE A 2 71.55 -6.08 -32.58
N GLY A 3 70.74 -6.20 -31.52
CA GLY A 3 69.35 -5.71 -31.45
C GLY A 3 68.75 -6.19 -30.11
N GLY A 4 68.38 -5.36 -29.14
CA GLY A 4 67.86 -4.00 -29.21
C GLY A 4 66.36 -4.03 -28.91
N GLY A 5 65.97 -4.53 -27.72
CA GLY A 5 64.58 -4.56 -27.27
C GLY A 5 64.24 -3.30 -26.48
N GLY A 6 63.47 -2.40 -27.10
CA GLY A 6 62.95 -1.18 -26.47
C GLY A 6 61.64 -1.44 -25.72
N SER A 7 61.60 -1.03 -24.46
CA SER A 7 60.42 -0.96 -23.59
C SER A 7 59.67 0.35 -23.83
N HIS A 8 58.37 0.26 -24.14
CA HIS A 8 57.47 1.42 -24.15
C HIS A 8 56.50 1.36 -22.97
N SER A 9 56.62 2.33 -22.06
CA SER A 9 55.64 2.64 -21.02
C SER A 9 54.54 3.54 -21.59
N PRO A 10 53.26 3.34 -21.25
CA PRO A 10 52.21 4.28 -21.61
C PRO A 10 52.12 5.44 -20.61
N ALA A 11 51.81 6.62 -21.17
CA ALA A 11 51.72 7.90 -20.49
C ALA A 11 50.44 8.04 -19.63
N ALA A 12 50.58 8.76 -18.52
CA ALA A 12 49.50 9.14 -17.62
C ALA A 12 48.66 10.29 -18.20
N ASN A 13 47.34 10.10 -18.27
CA ASN A 13 46.38 11.14 -18.62
C ASN A 13 46.02 11.98 -17.38
N SER A 14 46.38 13.25 -17.40
CA SER A 14 45.97 14.27 -16.44
C SER A 14 44.53 14.73 -16.71
N PHE A 15 43.62 14.45 -15.79
CA PHE A 15 42.26 14.99 -15.79
C PHE A 15 42.26 16.43 -15.25
N THR A 16 41.80 17.37 -16.07
CA THR A 16 41.49 18.75 -15.69
C THR A 16 40.10 18.84 -15.08
N SER A 17 39.99 19.50 -13.92
CA SER A 17 38.74 19.74 -13.21
C SER A 17 37.81 20.73 -13.95
N PRO A 18 36.48 20.54 -13.91
CA PRO A 18 35.53 21.49 -14.49
C PRO A 18 35.35 22.75 -13.61
N PRO A 19 34.95 23.89 -14.21
CA PRO A 19 34.76 25.15 -13.49
C PRO A 19 33.46 25.18 -12.66
N ALA A 20 33.51 25.93 -11.55
CA ALA A 20 32.42 26.09 -10.60
C ALA A 20 31.24 26.90 -11.17
N VAL A 21 30.02 26.42 -10.92
CA VAL A 21 28.76 27.08 -11.30
C VAL A 21 28.30 27.98 -10.13
N PRO A 22 27.87 29.23 -10.40
CA PRO A 22 27.39 30.14 -9.35
C PRO A 22 26.00 29.74 -8.83
N GLN A 23 25.84 29.70 -7.51
CA GLN A 23 24.55 29.50 -6.85
C GLN A 23 23.80 30.82 -6.74
N HIS A 24 22.62 30.89 -7.35
CA HIS A 24 21.65 31.96 -7.12
C HIS A 24 20.78 31.64 -5.91
N THR A 25 20.93 32.44 -4.85
CA THR A 25 20.12 32.39 -3.64
C THR A 25 18.79 33.10 -3.89
N LEU A 26 17.71 32.35 -4.05
CA LEU A 26 16.34 32.88 -4.08
C LEU A 26 15.81 33.02 -2.64
N GLN A 27 15.67 34.27 -2.20
CA GLN A 27 15.09 34.65 -0.91
C GLN A 27 13.55 34.67 -1.05
N MET A 28 12.88 33.69 -0.45
CA MET A 28 11.40 33.68 -0.38
C MET A 28 10.92 34.53 0.80
N GLN A 29 10.00 35.45 0.52
CA GLN A 29 9.22 36.19 1.51
C GLN A 29 8.04 35.34 2.00
N PRO A 30 7.68 35.38 3.29
CA PRO A 30 6.49 34.72 3.82
C PRO A 30 5.23 35.56 3.56
N SER A 31 4.21 34.94 2.97
CA SER A 31 2.86 35.49 2.85
C SER A 31 2.03 35.16 4.09
N ASN A 32 1.45 36.21 4.69
CA ASN A 32 0.55 36.15 5.84
C ASN A 32 -0.77 35.46 5.48
N PHE A 33 -1.11 34.39 6.21
CA PHE A 33 -2.44 33.78 6.20
C PHE A 33 -3.32 34.46 7.26
N HIS A 34 -4.35 35.19 6.81
CA HIS A 34 -5.47 35.61 7.66
C HIS A 34 -6.43 34.42 7.84
N SER A 35 -6.71 34.06 9.09
CA SER A 35 -7.70 33.04 9.44
C SER A 35 -8.97 33.75 9.93
N GLU A 36 -10.02 33.78 9.11
CA GLU A 36 -11.37 34.16 9.54
C GLU A 36 -12.05 32.93 10.16
N GLN A 37 -12.27 32.97 11.48
CA GLN A 37 -13.10 32.02 12.20
C GLN A 37 -14.57 32.47 12.14
N HIS A 38 -15.41 31.71 11.43
CA HIS A 38 -16.85 31.82 11.55
C HIS A 38 -17.35 30.86 12.64
N HIS A 39 -17.77 31.42 13.77
CA HIS A 39 -18.56 30.71 14.78
C HIS A 39 -20.02 30.64 14.33
N HIS A 40 -20.56 29.43 14.15
CA HIS A 40 -22.00 29.20 14.11
C HIS A 40 -22.48 28.61 15.44
N GLU A 41 -23.29 29.41 16.12
CA GLU A 41 -23.97 29.12 17.37
C GLU A 41 -25.26 28.32 17.05
N HIS A 42 -25.30 27.05 17.46
CA HIS A 42 -26.50 26.22 17.37
C HIS A 42 -27.25 26.26 18.71
N GLN A 43 -28.47 26.79 18.69
CA GLN A 43 -29.43 26.70 19.80
C GLN A 43 -29.97 25.26 19.96
N PRO A 44 -30.18 24.77 21.19
CA PRO A 44 -30.88 23.51 21.45
C PRO A 44 -32.41 23.70 21.45
N ARG A 45 -33.11 22.87 20.66
CA ARG A 45 -34.56 22.68 20.77
C ARG A 45 -34.85 21.66 21.88
N LEU A 46 -35.63 22.07 22.87
CA LEU A 46 -36.31 21.24 23.86
C LEU A 46 -37.71 20.88 23.34
N SER A 47 -38.05 19.59 23.35
CA SER A 47 -39.41 19.02 23.30
C SER A 47 -39.25 17.48 23.36
N GLU A 48 -39.43 16.84 24.53
CA GLU A 48 -40.71 16.31 25.06
C GLU A 48 -41.22 15.08 24.29
N ASP A 49 -40.89 13.86 24.78
CA ASP A 49 -41.81 12.89 25.40
C ASP A 49 -41.26 11.44 25.34
N PRO A 50 -41.24 10.69 26.46
CA PRO A 50 -40.80 9.28 26.48
C PRO A 50 -41.98 8.31 26.27
N PRO A 51 -41.83 7.27 25.43
CA PRO A 51 -42.80 6.18 25.39
C PRO A 51 -42.62 5.19 26.55
N SER A 52 -43.77 4.72 27.02
CA SER A 52 -44.05 3.87 28.16
C SER A 52 -43.34 2.51 28.17
N TRP A 53 -42.83 2.14 29.35
CA TRP A 53 -42.31 0.82 29.68
C TRP A 53 -43.45 -0.19 29.83
N HIS A 54 -43.48 -1.22 28.97
CA HIS A 54 -44.19 -2.46 29.24
C HIS A 54 -43.22 -3.48 29.85
N ALA A 55 -43.52 -3.92 31.06
CA ALA A 55 -42.80 -4.97 31.77
C ALA A 55 -43.28 -6.36 31.32
N PRO A 56 -42.40 -7.26 30.86
CA PRO A 56 -42.71 -8.68 30.74
C PRO A 56 -42.19 -9.47 31.95
N SER A 57 -43.14 -10.18 32.56
CA SER A 57 -43.07 -11.41 33.35
C SER A 57 -41.69 -12.02 33.64
N LEU A 58 -41.41 -12.16 34.94
CA LEU A 58 -40.35 -13.00 35.52
C LEU A 58 -40.45 -14.45 35.01
N GLN A 59 -39.45 -14.88 34.23
CA GLN A 59 -39.14 -16.30 34.02
C GLN A 59 -38.03 -16.72 34.99
N PRO A 60 -38.07 -17.96 35.52
CA PRO A 60 -37.03 -18.46 36.42
C PRO A 60 -35.71 -18.66 35.67
N GLN A 61 -34.64 -18.13 36.28
CA GLN A 61 -33.28 -18.15 35.75
C GLN A 61 -32.72 -19.58 35.70
N THR A 62 -32.36 -20.02 34.50
CA THR A 62 -31.35 -21.06 34.29
C THR A 62 -29.95 -20.45 34.44
N PRO A 63 -28.96 -21.16 35.01
CA PRO A 63 -27.62 -20.60 35.22
C PRO A 63 -26.96 -20.29 33.87
N SER A 64 -26.90 -19.00 33.52
CA SER A 64 -26.15 -18.53 32.37
C SER A 64 -24.66 -18.66 32.70
N HIS A 65 -23.96 -19.49 31.95
CA HIS A 65 -22.51 -19.43 31.86
C HIS A 65 -22.11 -18.01 31.45
N SER A 66 -21.60 -17.26 32.42
CA SER A 66 -20.95 -15.98 32.20
C SER A 66 -19.70 -16.26 31.37
N HIS A 67 -19.82 -16.12 30.05
CA HIS A 67 -18.67 -15.88 29.20
C HIS A 67 -18.19 -14.46 29.52
N HIS A 68 -17.34 -14.37 30.54
CA HIS A 68 -16.51 -13.20 30.77
C HIS A 68 -15.63 -13.05 29.52
N ILE A 69 -16.08 -12.22 28.58
CA ILE A 69 -15.25 -11.74 27.49
C ILE A 69 -14.34 -10.71 28.14
N GLU A 70 -13.12 -11.14 28.43
CA GLU A 70 -12.02 -10.28 28.88
C GLU A 70 -11.71 -9.30 27.74
N ILE A 71 -12.31 -8.11 27.81
CA ILE A 71 -11.97 -6.95 26.96
C ILE A 71 -10.58 -6.49 27.43
N GLY A 72 -9.52 -7.12 26.93
CA GLY A 72 -8.17 -6.76 27.41
C GLY A 72 -6.99 -7.51 26.82
N ALA A 73 -7.19 -8.62 26.11
CA ALA A 73 -6.12 -9.27 25.37
C ALA A 73 -6.42 -9.21 23.87
N PRO A 74 -5.56 -8.61 23.02
CA PRO A 74 -5.68 -8.81 21.59
C PRO A 74 -5.69 -10.33 21.33
N PRO A 75 -6.57 -10.83 20.45
CA PRO A 75 -6.62 -12.26 20.15
C PRO A 75 -5.19 -12.75 19.82
N PRO A 76 -4.81 -13.97 20.25
CA PRO A 76 -3.45 -14.46 20.08
C PRO A 76 -3.05 -14.27 18.61
N THR A 77 -2.10 -13.37 18.41
CA THR A 77 -1.64 -12.87 17.12
C THR A 77 -1.03 -13.97 16.24
N GLU A 78 -0.90 -15.18 16.76
CA GLU A 78 -0.35 -16.36 16.11
C GLU A 78 -1.16 -16.84 14.88
N ARG A 79 -2.43 -16.43 14.69
CA ARG A 79 -3.26 -16.85 13.54
C ARG A 79 -3.67 -15.73 12.59
N MET A 80 -2.76 -14.81 12.26
CA MET A 80 -2.98 -13.97 11.06
C MET A 80 -2.85 -14.86 9.82
N GLU A 81 -3.99 -15.17 9.20
CA GLU A 81 -4.08 -15.90 7.93
C GLU A 81 -3.18 -15.23 6.88
N GLY A 82 -2.33 -16.02 6.21
CA GLY A 82 -1.34 -15.52 5.23
C GLY A 82 0.08 -15.29 5.77
N VAL A 83 0.29 -15.26 7.09
CA VAL A 83 1.63 -15.26 7.70
C VAL A 83 2.02 -16.71 8.00
N ILE A 84 2.72 -17.34 7.06
CA ILE A 84 3.19 -18.72 7.21
C ILE A 84 4.20 -18.77 8.37
N GLN A 85 3.91 -19.60 9.38
CA GLN A 85 4.77 -19.79 10.57
C GLN A 85 6.02 -20.63 10.31
N ASP A 86 6.19 -21.14 9.08
CA ASP A 86 7.36 -21.91 8.71
C ASP A 86 8.61 -21.02 8.78
N HIS A 87 9.54 -21.39 9.65
CA HIS A 87 10.78 -20.66 9.91
C HIS A 87 11.82 -20.84 8.79
N SER A 88 11.45 -21.47 7.68
CA SER A 88 12.27 -21.54 6.47
C SER A 88 12.61 -20.14 5.93
N SER A 89 13.73 -20.04 5.20
CA SER A 89 14.23 -18.78 4.63
C SER A 89 13.24 -18.23 3.59
N MET A 90 12.23 -17.49 4.03
CA MET A 90 11.27 -16.87 3.13
C MET A 90 11.86 -15.64 2.49
N GLY A 91 11.66 -15.51 1.17
CA GLY A 91 12.02 -14.30 0.42
C GLY A 91 11.26 -13.05 0.92
N PRO A 92 11.60 -11.87 0.40
CA PRO A 92 10.94 -10.62 0.78
C PRO A 92 9.42 -10.65 0.57
N LEU A 93 8.70 -9.91 1.41
CA LEU A 93 7.25 -9.77 1.36
C LEU A 93 6.87 -8.31 1.07
N VAL A 94 5.95 -8.10 0.13
CA VAL A 94 5.29 -6.80 -0.07
C VAL A 94 3.86 -6.92 0.43
N VAL A 95 3.57 -6.20 1.51
CA VAL A 95 2.20 -6.01 2.02
C VAL A 95 1.60 -4.81 1.29
N MET A 96 0.52 -5.03 0.58
CA MET A 96 -0.13 -4.04 -0.27
C MET A 96 -1.34 -3.46 0.44
N ASP A 97 -1.38 -2.14 0.52
CA ASP A 97 -2.56 -1.37 0.90
C ASP A 97 -3.54 -1.39 -0.29
N GLY A 98 -4.42 -2.39 -0.29
CA GLY A 98 -5.27 -2.69 -1.44
C GLY A 98 -6.27 -1.57 -1.73
N ALA A 99 -6.74 -0.86 -0.72
CA ALA A 99 -7.67 0.25 -0.89
C ALA A 99 -6.95 1.43 -1.58
N ASN A 100 -5.79 1.84 -1.07
CA ASN A 100 -4.97 2.91 -1.66
C ASN A 100 -4.62 2.61 -3.13
N ILE A 101 -4.25 1.37 -3.43
CA ILE A 101 -3.95 0.90 -4.79
C ILE A 101 -5.17 0.96 -5.70
N ALA A 102 -6.30 0.42 -5.26
CA ALA A 102 -7.52 0.37 -6.07
C ALA A 102 -8.06 1.78 -6.38
N TYR A 103 -7.98 2.70 -5.42
CA TYR A 103 -8.37 4.09 -5.64
C TYR A 103 -7.41 4.84 -6.57
N ALA A 104 -6.09 4.67 -6.39
CA ALA A 104 -5.10 5.29 -7.26
C ALA A 104 -5.24 4.84 -8.73
N TYR A 105 -5.55 3.56 -8.95
CA TYR A 105 -5.80 3.05 -10.30
C TYR A 105 -7.06 3.65 -10.92
N ALA A 106 -8.17 3.65 -10.17
CA ALA A 106 -9.44 4.19 -10.64
C ALA A 106 -9.36 5.69 -10.96
N ASP A 107 -8.65 6.47 -10.14
CA ASP A 107 -8.41 7.89 -10.38
C ASP A 107 -7.69 8.12 -11.72
N MET A 108 -6.64 7.33 -11.99
CA MET A 108 -5.87 7.44 -13.23
C MET A 108 -6.63 7.00 -14.48
N ILE A 109 -7.49 5.98 -14.38
CA ILE A 109 -8.39 5.61 -15.48
C ILE A 109 -9.36 6.76 -15.78
N GLY A 110 -10.05 7.27 -14.74
CA GLY A 110 -11.05 8.33 -14.89
C GLY A 110 -10.46 9.67 -15.39
N ALA A 111 -9.19 9.95 -15.08
CA ALA A 111 -8.49 11.14 -15.56
C ALA A 111 -8.23 11.12 -17.09
N GLY A 112 -8.17 9.93 -17.71
CA GLY A 112 -7.86 9.80 -19.14
C GLY A 112 -9.06 10.00 -20.07
N ASP A 113 -10.29 9.86 -19.57
CA ASP A 113 -11.52 9.93 -20.39
C ASP A 113 -11.93 11.37 -20.79
N GLY A 114 -11.04 12.35 -20.61
CA GLY A 114 -11.17 13.69 -21.19
C GLY A 114 -12.33 14.53 -20.64
N ASN A 115 -13.12 14.01 -19.70
CA ASN A 115 -14.26 14.72 -19.12
C ASN A 115 -13.81 15.68 -18.01
N TYR A 116 -12.95 16.64 -18.37
CA TYR A 116 -12.54 17.78 -17.53
C TYR A 116 -13.67 18.82 -17.35
N GLY A 117 -14.89 18.52 -17.80
CA GLY A 117 -16.05 19.36 -17.52
C GLY A 117 -16.30 19.37 -16.02
N GLY A 118 -16.21 20.55 -15.39
CA GLY A 118 -16.33 20.80 -13.95
C GLY A 118 -17.68 20.44 -13.28
N GLY A 119 -18.33 19.36 -13.73
CA GLY A 119 -19.40 18.69 -13.02
C GLY A 119 -18.86 18.01 -11.75
N ARG A 120 -19.67 18.10 -10.69
CA ARG A 120 -19.45 17.52 -9.36
C ARG A 120 -18.58 16.25 -9.42
N LYS A 121 -17.46 16.24 -8.69
CA LYS A 121 -16.60 15.07 -8.46
C LYS A 121 -17.49 13.89 -8.08
N SER A 122 -17.80 13.02 -9.04
CA SER A 122 -18.42 11.75 -8.75
C SER A 122 -17.49 11.01 -7.79
N LYS A 123 -18.07 10.33 -6.80
CA LYS A 123 -17.28 9.52 -5.87
C LYS A 123 -16.56 8.46 -6.71
N ILE A 124 -15.24 8.58 -6.85
CA ILE A 124 -14.41 7.60 -7.54
C ILE A 124 -14.67 6.25 -6.88
N GLN A 125 -14.99 5.25 -7.69
CA GLN A 125 -15.16 3.88 -7.21
C GLN A 125 -13.82 3.17 -7.29
N PRO A 126 -13.42 2.38 -6.29
CA PRO A 126 -12.16 1.65 -6.34
C PRO A 126 -12.18 0.66 -7.51
N ASN A 127 -11.04 0.47 -8.18
CA ASN A 127 -10.89 -0.51 -9.24
C ASN A 127 -9.83 -1.55 -8.86
N LEU A 128 -10.26 -2.80 -8.69
CA LEU A 128 -9.43 -3.89 -8.20
C LEU A 128 -8.38 -4.37 -9.21
N MET A 129 -8.49 -3.98 -10.48
CA MET A 129 -7.48 -4.31 -11.48
C MET A 129 -6.12 -3.70 -11.14
N GLY A 130 -6.09 -2.54 -10.47
CA GLY A 130 -4.84 -1.97 -9.95
C GLY A 130 -4.11 -2.88 -8.97
N ILE A 131 -4.85 -3.61 -8.13
CA ILE A 131 -4.27 -4.58 -7.20
C ILE A 131 -3.68 -5.76 -7.96
N GLN A 132 -4.38 -6.27 -8.97
CA GLN A 132 -3.89 -7.37 -9.80
C GLN A 132 -2.58 -7.00 -10.52
N VAL A 133 -2.53 -5.82 -11.15
CA VAL A 133 -1.31 -5.32 -11.82
C VAL A 133 -0.16 -5.18 -10.82
N ALA A 134 -0.42 -4.64 -9.62
CA ALA A 134 0.58 -4.55 -8.56
C ALA A 134 1.10 -5.93 -8.12
N CYS A 135 0.20 -6.90 -7.91
CA CYS A 135 0.56 -8.26 -7.54
C CYS A 135 1.44 -8.91 -8.61
N GLN A 136 1.07 -8.78 -9.88
CA GLN A 136 1.80 -9.36 -11.00
C GLN A 136 3.22 -8.79 -11.11
N TYR A 137 3.39 -7.48 -10.95
CA TYR A 137 4.71 -6.83 -11.00
C TYR A 137 5.69 -7.44 -9.99
N PHE A 138 5.29 -7.53 -8.71
CA PHE A 138 6.16 -8.07 -7.67
C PHE A 138 6.32 -9.59 -7.76
N ALA A 139 5.25 -10.32 -8.10
CA ALA A 139 5.31 -11.77 -8.27
C ALA A 139 6.25 -12.19 -9.42
N ALA A 140 6.28 -11.44 -10.53
CA ALA A 140 7.22 -11.67 -11.63
C ALA A 140 8.69 -11.53 -11.18
N GLY A 141 8.96 -10.69 -10.17
CA GLY A 141 10.28 -10.58 -9.53
C GLY A 141 10.58 -11.66 -8.49
N GLY A 142 9.73 -12.68 -8.34
CA GLY A 142 9.87 -13.71 -7.31
C GLY A 142 9.60 -13.20 -5.88
N ILE A 143 8.91 -12.07 -5.74
CA ILE A 143 8.60 -11.46 -4.44
C ILE A 143 7.25 -11.98 -3.95
N ARG A 144 7.16 -12.28 -2.66
CA ARG A 144 5.87 -12.64 -2.05
C ARG A 144 5.01 -11.39 -1.93
N VAL A 145 3.71 -11.55 -2.15
CA VAL A 145 2.74 -10.46 -2.05
C VAL A 145 1.61 -10.86 -1.11
N LEU A 146 1.15 -9.90 -0.33
CA LEU A 146 -0.04 -10.03 0.49
C LEU A 146 -0.83 -8.72 0.42
N VAL A 147 -2.08 -8.80 0.03
CA VAL A 147 -2.98 -7.65 -0.11
C VAL A 147 -3.84 -7.57 1.14
N VAL A 148 -3.92 -6.39 1.74
CA VAL A 148 -4.86 -6.08 2.80
C VAL A 148 -6.00 -5.25 2.21
N LEU A 149 -7.24 -5.64 2.48
CA LEU A 149 -8.43 -4.87 2.11
C LEU A 149 -9.38 -4.71 3.31
N PRO A 150 -10.11 -3.59 3.42
CA PRO A 150 -11.20 -3.46 4.37
C PRO A 150 -12.29 -4.52 4.14
N ALA A 151 -12.83 -5.09 5.22
CA ALA A 151 -13.94 -6.07 5.15
C ALA A 151 -15.15 -5.63 4.31
N SER A 152 -15.35 -4.32 4.12
CA SER A 152 -16.41 -3.76 3.28
C SER A 152 -16.30 -4.19 1.82
N TYR A 153 -15.11 -4.48 1.30
CA TYR A 153 -14.90 -4.94 -0.08
C TYR A 153 -15.59 -6.29 -0.38
N TYR A 154 -15.74 -7.17 0.62
CA TYR A 154 -16.48 -8.44 0.45
C TYR A 154 -17.99 -8.28 0.48
N ARG A 155 -18.49 -7.16 1.01
CA ARG A 155 -19.93 -6.89 1.07
C ARG A 155 -20.46 -6.40 -0.28
N ILE A 156 -19.57 -6.09 -1.21
CA ILE A 156 -19.91 -5.68 -2.57
C ILE A 156 -20.33 -6.94 -3.33
N LYS A 157 -21.65 -7.18 -3.37
CA LYS A 157 -22.22 -8.31 -4.11
C LYS A 157 -22.07 -8.04 -5.63
N PRO A 158 -21.61 -9.01 -6.44
CA PRO A 158 -21.83 -8.96 -7.87
C PRO A 158 -23.35 -8.91 -8.10
N ARG A 159 -23.86 -7.91 -8.80
CA ARG A 159 -25.30 -7.82 -9.11
C ARG A 159 -25.52 -7.56 -10.58
N SER A 160 -26.58 -8.16 -11.09
CA SER A 160 -26.83 -8.42 -12.51
C SER A 160 -27.35 -7.25 -13.34
N SER A 161 -27.58 -6.06 -12.78
CA SER A 161 -27.85 -4.78 -13.49
C SER A 161 -28.45 -3.76 -12.51
N GLY A 162 -27.94 -2.52 -12.47
CA GLY A 162 -28.62 -1.38 -11.83
C GLY A 162 -27.87 -0.66 -10.71
N ASN A 163 -27.06 0.33 -11.10
CA ASN A 163 -26.75 1.59 -10.41
C ASN A 163 -25.89 1.66 -9.13
N ASN A 164 -25.23 0.59 -8.67
CA ASN A 164 -24.08 0.68 -7.74
C ASN A 164 -23.18 -0.57 -7.88
N LEU A 165 -22.54 -0.72 -9.04
CA LEU A 165 -21.95 -1.98 -9.53
C LEU A 165 -20.47 -2.17 -9.15
N MET A 166 -20.10 -3.37 -8.69
CA MET A 166 -18.80 -3.97 -9.01
C MET A 166 -18.96 -4.72 -10.32
N GLU A 167 -18.09 -4.47 -11.28
CA GLU A 167 -18.01 -5.23 -12.52
C GLU A 167 -17.60 -6.68 -12.20
N THR A 168 -18.09 -7.65 -13.00
CA THR A 168 -17.80 -9.09 -12.83
C THR A 168 -16.30 -9.34 -12.67
N ASP A 169 -15.50 -8.64 -13.47
CA ASP A 169 -14.06 -8.76 -13.52
C ASP A 169 -13.41 -8.42 -12.18
N GLN A 170 -13.90 -7.39 -11.48
CA GLN A 170 -13.37 -7.02 -10.16
C GLN A 170 -13.63 -8.12 -9.12
N TRP A 171 -14.77 -8.81 -9.20
CA TRP A 171 -15.08 -9.91 -8.27
C TRP A 171 -14.17 -11.11 -8.52
N GLU A 172 -13.88 -11.40 -9.78
CA GLU A 172 -12.93 -12.45 -10.17
C GLU A 172 -11.54 -12.17 -9.61
N VAL A 173 -11.08 -10.90 -9.65
CA VAL A 173 -9.82 -10.51 -8.99
C VAL A 173 -9.81 -10.86 -7.50
N LEU A 174 -10.87 -10.54 -6.74
CA LEU A 174 -10.94 -10.88 -5.31
C LEU A 174 -10.93 -12.38 -5.08
N GLN A 175 -11.70 -13.14 -5.86
CA GLN A 175 -11.74 -14.59 -5.74
C GLN A 175 -10.38 -15.22 -6.02
N GLN A 176 -9.69 -14.74 -7.06
CA GLN A 176 -8.35 -15.21 -7.40
C GLN A 176 -7.33 -14.89 -6.30
N LEU A 177 -7.32 -13.65 -5.79
CA LEU A 177 -6.40 -13.27 -4.71
C LEU A 177 -6.67 -14.09 -3.44
N LYS A 178 -7.94 -14.41 -3.16
CA LYS A 178 -8.32 -15.29 -2.05
C LYS A 178 -7.85 -16.72 -2.28
N SER A 179 -8.11 -17.31 -3.45
CA SER A 179 -7.71 -18.70 -3.74
C SER A 179 -6.20 -18.87 -3.73
N ASP A 180 -5.46 -17.83 -4.12
CA ASP A 180 -4.00 -17.81 -4.10
C ASP A 180 -3.42 -17.63 -2.68
N GLY A 181 -4.25 -17.40 -1.65
CA GLY A 181 -3.79 -17.08 -0.31
C GLY A 181 -3.06 -15.74 -0.22
N LYS A 182 -3.31 -14.83 -1.16
CA LYS A 182 -2.68 -13.49 -1.24
C LYS A 182 -3.53 -12.39 -0.62
N LEU A 183 -4.73 -12.69 -0.14
CA LEU A 183 -5.67 -11.68 0.36
C LEU A 183 -5.95 -11.85 1.85
N VAL A 184 -5.82 -10.77 2.60
CA VAL A 184 -6.21 -10.65 4.01
C VAL A 184 -7.24 -9.53 4.14
N MET A 185 -8.27 -9.80 4.94
CA MET A 185 -9.29 -8.81 5.24
C MET A 185 -9.01 -8.15 6.59
N ALA A 186 -8.90 -6.82 6.59
CA ALA A 186 -8.92 -6.06 7.83
C ALA A 186 -10.32 -6.17 8.47
N PRO A 187 -10.41 -6.49 9.77
CA PRO A 187 -11.68 -6.51 10.50
C PRO A 187 -12.44 -5.18 10.36
N PRO A 188 -13.79 -5.18 10.32
CA PRO A 188 -14.57 -3.94 10.17
C PRO A 188 -14.36 -2.90 11.28
N THR A 189 -13.86 -3.32 12.44
CA THR A 189 -13.57 -2.48 13.60
C THR A 189 -12.18 -1.86 13.56
N ASP A 190 -11.34 -2.34 12.65
CA ASP A 190 -9.92 -2.07 12.61
C ASP A 190 -9.61 -1.18 11.41
N ASP A 191 -8.60 -0.33 11.60
CA ASP A 191 -8.02 0.52 10.58
C ASP A 191 -7.18 -0.36 9.63
N ASP A 192 -7.49 -0.39 8.34
CA ASP A 192 -6.79 -1.25 7.37
C ASP A 192 -5.32 -0.86 7.22
N ASP A 193 -5.00 0.43 7.36
CA ASP A 193 -3.63 0.95 7.43
C ASP A 193 -2.85 0.31 8.59
N ALA A 194 -3.46 0.22 9.76
CA ALA A 194 -2.85 -0.38 10.94
C ALA A 194 -2.59 -1.88 10.71
N TYR A 195 -3.48 -2.57 9.98
CA TYR A 195 -3.31 -3.97 9.62
C TYR A 195 -2.16 -4.19 8.63
N VAL A 196 -2.05 -3.35 7.60
CA VAL A 196 -0.92 -3.36 6.65
C VAL A 196 0.40 -3.23 7.40
N LEU A 197 0.51 -2.20 8.25
CA LEU A 197 1.72 -1.93 9.03
C LEU A 197 2.04 -3.05 10.02
N THR A 198 1.02 -3.58 10.69
CA THR A 198 1.20 -4.67 11.67
C THR A 198 1.78 -5.92 11.03
N ILE A 199 1.25 -6.33 9.87
CA ILE A 199 1.75 -7.51 9.16
C ILE A 199 3.18 -7.27 8.68
N ALA A 200 3.43 -6.14 8.05
CA ALA A 200 4.76 -5.82 7.53
C ALA A 200 5.79 -5.69 8.65
N LEU A 201 5.47 -5.05 9.77
CA LEU A 201 6.38 -4.88 10.90
C LEU A 201 6.67 -6.21 11.59
N ARG A 202 5.67 -7.09 11.71
CA ARG A 202 5.86 -8.44 12.24
C ARG A 202 6.84 -9.24 11.40
N GLU A 203 6.66 -9.22 10.08
CA GLU A 203 7.54 -9.96 9.17
C GLU A 203 8.95 -9.35 9.12
N HIS A 204 9.05 -8.02 9.24
CA HIS A 204 10.32 -7.33 9.41
C HIS A 204 11.05 -7.77 10.69
N ASN A 205 10.35 -7.83 11.82
CA ASN A 205 10.90 -8.28 13.10
C ASN A 205 11.30 -9.75 13.08
N ARG A 206 10.52 -10.60 12.41
CA ARG A 206 10.86 -12.01 12.18
C ARG A 206 12.24 -12.11 11.51
N ARG A 207 12.47 -11.38 10.42
CA ARG A 207 13.78 -11.36 9.74
C ARG A 207 14.93 -11.03 10.69
N ILE A 208 14.77 -10.00 11.52
CA ILE A 208 15.79 -9.58 12.50
C ILE A 208 16.06 -10.71 13.50
N GLN A 209 15.00 -11.31 14.06
CA GLN A 209 15.12 -12.38 15.05
C GLN A 209 15.88 -13.60 14.54
N PHE A 210 15.64 -14.00 13.30
CA PHE A 210 16.29 -15.16 12.70
C PHE A 210 17.63 -14.84 12.02
N ALA A 211 18.13 -13.59 12.14
CA ALA A 211 19.33 -13.11 11.44
C ALA A 211 19.37 -13.50 9.96
N SER A 212 18.19 -13.62 9.34
CA SER A 212 18.10 -14.02 7.94
C SER A 212 18.63 -12.88 7.10
N SER A 213 19.69 -13.17 6.32
CA SER A 213 20.18 -12.25 5.30
C SER A 213 19.17 -12.08 4.16
N GLN A 214 18.14 -12.94 4.09
CA GLN A 214 17.13 -12.94 3.06
C GLN A 214 15.76 -12.50 3.62
N GLY A 215 15.16 -11.54 2.92
CA GLY A 215 13.73 -11.22 2.99
C GLY A 215 13.30 -10.29 4.13
N GLY A 216 13.13 -9.00 3.83
CA GLY A 216 12.38 -8.05 4.66
C GLY A 216 10.92 -7.93 4.22
N ALA A 217 10.13 -7.22 5.02
CA ALA A 217 8.78 -6.83 4.63
C ALA A 217 8.69 -5.34 4.35
N TYR A 218 7.89 -5.01 3.35
CA TYR A 218 7.70 -3.66 2.83
C TYR A 218 6.21 -3.40 2.63
N CYS A 219 5.80 -2.16 2.76
CA CYS A 219 4.43 -1.71 2.51
C CYS A 219 4.37 -1.01 1.14
N LEU A 220 3.50 -1.45 0.25
CA LEU A 220 3.20 -0.73 -0.99
C LEU A 220 1.99 0.17 -0.76
N SER A 221 2.21 1.48 -0.64
CA SER A 221 1.17 2.49 -0.47
C SER A 221 1.73 3.88 -0.77
N ASN A 222 0.87 4.76 -1.29
CA ASN A 222 1.16 6.18 -1.39
C ASN A 222 0.78 6.94 -0.10
N ASP A 223 0.01 6.33 0.81
CA ASP A 223 -0.22 6.89 2.13
C ASP A 223 1.09 6.99 2.92
N LEU A 224 1.22 8.07 3.69
CA LEU A 224 2.34 8.29 4.59
C LEU A 224 2.10 7.68 5.97
N TYR A 225 0.89 7.19 6.25
CA TYR A 225 0.47 6.63 7.52
C TYR A 225 0.70 7.58 8.69
N ARG A 226 0.35 8.86 8.50
CA ARG A 226 0.67 9.93 9.46
C ARG A 226 0.05 9.67 10.84
N ASP A 227 -1.17 9.16 10.86
CA ASP A 227 -1.88 8.89 12.11
C ASP A 227 -1.26 7.70 12.85
N ALA A 228 -0.81 6.67 12.13
CA ALA A 228 -0.05 5.57 12.71
C ALA A 228 1.30 6.05 13.26
N GLN A 229 2.01 6.90 12.53
CA GLN A 229 3.29 7.50 12.98
C GLN A 229 3.12 8.40 14.21
N GLN A 230 1.98 9.06 14.37
CA GLN A 230 1.68 9.83 15.59
C GLN A 230 1.47 8.91 16.79
N ARG A 231 0.84 7.75 16.58
CA ARG A 231 0.64 6.73 17.63
C ARG A 231 1.95 6.01 17.98
N ASP A 232 2.79 5.73 16.98
CA ASP A 232 4.09 5.09 17.13
C ASP A 232 5.17 5.84 16.31
N PRO A 233 5.94 6.74 16.95
CA PRO A 233 7.00 7.50 16.30
C PRO A 233 8.14 6.65 15.72
N THR A 234 8.31 5.39 16.15
CA THR A 234 9.36 4.50 15.60
C THR A 234 9.09 4.17 14.13
N LEU A 235 7.82 4.19 13.72
CA LEU A 235 7.42 4.01 12.33
C LEU A 235 7.97 5.09 11.40
N VAL A 236 8.27 6.30 11.91
CA VAL A 236 8.85 7.38 11.10
C VAL A 236 10.18 6.94 10.50
N THR A 237 11.08 6.40 11.34
CA THR A 237 12.40 5.93 10.88
C THR A 237 12.27 4.70 9.99
N TRP A 238 11.38 3.79 10.32
CA TRP A 238 11.19 2.56 9.54
C TRP A 238 10.61 2.84 8.13
N LEU A 239 9.57 3.66 8.03
CA LEU A 239 8.90 3.98 6.76
C LEU A 239 9.67 4.98 5.89
N SER A 240 10.53 5.82 6.49
CA SER A 240 11.28 6.84 5.76
C SER A 240 12.28 6.26 4.76
N PRO A 241 12.42 6.82 3.56
CA PRO A 241 13.37 6.34 2.57
C PRO A 241 14.83 6.52 3.03
N PRO A 242 15.77 5.70 2.54
CA PRO A 242 17.19 5.92 2.75
C PRO A 242 17.64 7.30 2.22
N PRO A 243 18.64 7.94 2.86
CA PRO A 243 19.43 7.46 3.99
C PRO A 243 18.79 7.74 5.36
N LYS A 244 17.61 8.36 5.42
CA LYS A 244 17.00 8.82 6.68
C LYS A 244 16.33 7.70 7.48
N GLY A 245 16.04 6.58 6.82
CA GLY A 245 15.33 5.46 7.39
C GLY A 245 15.59 4.16 6.64
N GLU A 246 14.81 3.14 6.96
CA GLU A 246 14.96 1.79 6.38
C GLU A 246 14.29 1.65 5.01
N GLY A 247 13.40 2.59 4.67
CA GLY A 247 12.66 2.58 3.43
C GLY A 247 11.63 1.46 3.39
N ALA A 248 10.93 1.16 4.49
CA ALA A 248 9.93 0.10 4.48
C ALA A 248 8.72 0.41 3.57
N ARG A 249 8.50 1.67 3.18
CA ARG A 249 7.41 2.08 2.29
C ARG A 249 7.85 2.22 0.84
N ILE A 250 7.16 1.55 -0.06
CA ILE A 250 7.27 1.66 -1.51
C ILE A 250 6.11 2.54 -2.01
N SER A 251 6.43 3.73 -2.50
CA SER A 251 5.47 4.56 -3.24
C SER A 251 5.41 4.13 -4.70
N TYR A 252 4.33 4.46 -5.41
CA TYR A 252 4.13 4.07 -6.82
C TYR A 252 3.30 5.10 -7.59
N ALA A 253 3.31 4.98 -8.91
CA ALA A 253 2.37 5.63 -9.81
C ALA A 253 1.74 4.60 -10.75
N PHE A 254 0.55 4.88 -11.26
CA PHE A 254 0.00 4.17 -12.41
C PHE A 254 0.20 5.01 -13.66
N VAL A 255 0.59 4.35 -14.76
CA VAL A 255 0.89 5.02 -16.04
C VAL A 255 0.21 4.25 -17.16
N ASP A 256 -0.35 4.99 -18.12
CA ASP A 256 -0.85 4.40 -19.36
C ASP A 256 0.31 4.25 -20.35
N MET A 257 0.66 2.99 -20.65
CA MET A 257 1.68 2.65 -21.64
C MET A 257 1.07 2.27 -23.01
N GLY A 258 -0.21 2.55 -23.21
CA GLY A 258 -0.96 2.21 -24.43
C GLY A 258 -1.43 0.76 -24.47
N ARG A 259 -1.47 0.07 -23.31
CA ARG A 259 -1.97 -1.30 -23.22
C ARG A 259 -3.50 -1.29 -23.19
N VAL A 260 -4.08 -2.26 -23.90
CA VAL A 260 -5.52 -2.53 -23.87
C VAL A 260 -5.75 -3.99 -23.56
N ASP A 261 -6.85 -4.30 -22.90
CA ASP A 261 -7.32 -5.68 -22.72
C ASP A 261 -7.99 -6.23 -23.99
N ASP A 262 -8.49 -7.46 -23.91
CA ASP A 262 -9.18 -8.13 -25.02
C ASP A 262 -10.50 -7.43 -25.42
N TYR A 263 -11.01 -6.52 -24.59
CA TYR A 263 -12.22 -5.73 -24.82
C TYR A 263 -11.92 -4.30 -25.29
N GLY A 264 -10.64 -3.96 -25.48
CA GLY A 264 -10.20 -2.62 -25.87
C GLY A 264 -10.23 -1.60 -24.73
N GLN A 265 -10.41 -2.03 -23.48
CA GLN A 265 -10.33 -1.15 -22.31
C GLN A 265 -8.87 -0.88 -21.96
N ARG A 266 -8.57 0.34 -21.52
CA ARG A 266 -7.22 0.76 -21.15
C ARG A 266 -6.75 0.02 -19.90
N LEU A 267 -5.55 -0.55 -19.98
CA LEU A 267 -4.87 -1.16 -18.85
C LEU A 267 -3.66 -0.31 -18.46
N LEU A 268 -3.63 0.17 -17.22
CA LEU A 268 -2.48 0.90 -16.69
C LEU A 268 -1.42 -0.07 -16.16
N ASP A 269 -0.16 0.31 -16.31
CA ASP A 269 0.97 -0.35 -15.66
C ASP A 269 1.31 0.35 -14.34
N ILE A 270 1.77 -0.42 -13.36
CA ILE A 270 2.31 0.14 -12.11
C ILE A 270 3.79 0.46 -12.29
N ILE A 271 4.19 1.63 -11.81
CA ILE A 271 5.57 2.08 -11.74
C ILE A 271 5.92 2.36 -10.27
N PRO A 272 6.45 1.37 -9.53
CA PRO A 272 6.96 1.59 -8.19
C PRO A 272 8.17 2.52 -8.20
N ASN A 273 8.46 3.17 -7.08
CA ASN A 273 9.58 4.10 -6.97
C ASN A 273 10.91 3.38 -7.29
N PRO A 274 11.60 3.71 -8.40
CA PRO A 274 12.78 2.97 -8.84
C PRO A 274 13.99 3.14 -7.91
N ARG A 275 13.95 4.15 -7.01
CA ARG A 275 15.00 4.36 -6.00
C ARG A 275 14.86 3.44 -4.79
N HIS A 276 13.77 2.68 -4.70
CA HIS A 276 13.56 1.75 -3.60
C HIS A 276 14.43 0.48 -3.81
N PRO A 277 15.25 0.06 -2.83
CA PRO A 277 16.19 -1.06 -3.03
C PRO A 277 15.53 -2.37 -3.51
N LEU A 278 14.34 -2.70 -2.98
CA LEU A 278 13.60 -3.89 -3.42
C LEU A 278 13.18 -3.79 -4.90
N VAL A 279 12.81 -2.60 -5.36
CA VAL A 279 12.38 -2.38 -6.75
C VAL A 279 13.57 -2.58 -7.67
N SER A 280 14.74 -2.02 -7.32
CA SER A 280 15.98 -2.26 -8.08
C SER A 280 16.34 -3.75 -8.16
N PHE A 281 16.10 -4.53 -7.09
CA PHE A 281 16.29 -5.97 -7.10
C PHE A 281 15.31 -6.68 -8.05
N VAL A 282 14.03 -6.33 -8.02
CA VAL A 282 13.00 -6.90 -8.90
C VAL A 282 13.35 -6.68 -10.37
N GLU A 283 13.71 -5.45 -10.75
CA GLU A 283 14.09 -5.10 -12.13
C GLU A 283 15.31 -5.91 -12.59
N GLN A 284 16.32 -6.07 -11.74
CA GLN A 284 17.48 -6.91 -12.04
C GLN A 284 17.08 -8.35 -12.28
N GLN A 285 16.22 -8.95 -11.44
CA GLN A 285 15.76 -10.33 -11.64
C GLN A 285 14.99 -10.50 -12.95
N GLN A 286 14.11 -9.56 -13.30
CA GLN A 286 13.34 -9.61 -14.54
C GLN A 286 14.24 -9.50 -15.77
N HIS A 287 15.29 -8.67 -15.75
CA HIS A 287 16.26 -8.58 -16.84
C HIS A 287 17.01 -9.89 -17.10
N HIS A 288 17.31 -10.68 -16.05
CA HIS A 288 18.00 -11.96 -16.22
C HIS A 288 17.09 -13.07 -16.78
N GLN A 289 15.77 -12.92 -16.65
CA GLN A 289 14.81 -13.91 -17.14
C GLN A 289 14.47 -13.74 -18.63
N GLN A 290 14.82 -12.60 -19.25
CA GLN A 290 14.57 -12.39 -20.66
C GLN A 290 15.56 -13.23 -21.49
N PRO A 291 15.09 -14.15 -22.36
CA PRO A 291 15.98 -14.91 -23.22
C PRO A 291 16.72 -13.95 -24.15
N SER A 292 18.04 -14.12 -24.23
CA SER A 292 18.87 -13.38 -25.19
C SER A 292 18.47 -13.81 -26.61
N TYR A 293 17.75 -12.94 -27.31
CA TYR A 293 17.40 -13.14 -28.71
C TYR A 293 18.56 -12.80 -29.65
#